data_AF-A0A5P0YKP2-F1
#
_entry.id   AF-A0A5P0YKP2-F1
#
_cell.length_a   1.000
_cell.length_b   1.000
_cell.length_c   1.000
_cell.angle_alpha   90.00
_cell.angle_beta   90.00
_cell.angle_gamma   90.00
#
_symmetry.space_group_name_H-M   'P 1'
#
loop_
_entity.id
_entity.type
_entity.pdbx_description
1 polymer ?
#
loop_
_entity_poly.entity_id
_entity_poly.type
_entity_poly.pdbx_seq_one_letter_code
_entity_poly.pdbx_strand_id
1 'polypeptide(L)'
;MDRHPELGLCIALDPRPAAPATALRAAREAWASCADDATHHLVLQDDAVLKDDFPDILLDLIQARPADALCLFVEWGGLAANAVRLAALLGHAWAEVVGEYVPSVGLVLPAPVARGFVGYLDAAGTTGPESTDDVALMGYLRSSGVSAYAPVGGPVEHGDAPSLVGNERQGRRQAVCDVPVDPSRKSTLTETGALSHLWWLQGTAFLYFADAQAPGGWRREPADQVLAAGGLHVGDVMAALRDQLDALADPKPLRDLVSDVLLREVWLTSVLLGCLAGEHNRRAPASVPVDIALRDASARRVLATLAPGGLRRFIPDHRLDDLAMLAEPVVRAGVEYGWGRETGVLDFATRAAAP
;
A
#
# COMPACT_ATOMS: atom_id res chain seq x y z
N MET A 1 24.12 8.28 3.64
CA MET A 1 25.09 9.01 2.80
C MET A 1 26.37 8.17 2.64
N ASP A 2 27.07 7.83 3.72
CA ASP A 2 28.34 7.09 3.64
C ASP A 2 28.26 5.68 3.03
N ARG A 3 27.10 5.02 3.10
CA ARG A 3 26.86 3.69 2.50
C ARG A 3 26.64 3.71 0.99
N HIS A 4 26.20 4.85 0.44
CA HIS A 4 25.86 5.02 -0.98
C HIS A 4 26.40 6.34 -1.53
N PRO A 5 27.73 6.56 -1.52
CA PRO A 5 28.34 7.81 -2.00
C PRO A 5 28.04 8.09 -3.47
N GLU A 6 27.82 7.03 -4.28
CA GLU A 6 27.47 7.10 -5.70
C GLU A 6 26.16 7.84 -5.98
N LEU A 7 25.24 7.90 -5.02
CA LEU A 7 23.97 8.60 -5.17
C LEU A 7 24.10 10.12 -5.01
N GLY A 8 25.24 10.62 -4.50
CA GLY A 8 25.45 12.07 -4.31
C GLY A 8 24.37 12.74 -3.44
N LEU A 9 23.80 12.01 -2.47
CA LEU A 9 22.70 12.50 -1.64
C LEU A 9 23.08 13.80 -0.94
N CYS A 10 22.14 14.74 -0.88
CA CYS A 10 22.25 16.00 -0.15
C CYS A 10 21.10 16.10 0.86
N ILE A 11 21.34 16.73 2.01
CA ILE A 11 20.31 16.93 3.03
C ILE A 11 19.56 18.24 2.74
N ALA A 12 18.25 18.15 2.53
CA ALA A 12 17.36 19.29 2.51
C ALA A 12 16.83 19.56 3.93
N LEU A 13 17.13 20.74 4.47
CA LEU A 13 16.71 21.14 5.82
C LEU A 13 15.44 21.99 5.77
N ASP A 14 14.61 21.91 6.81
CA ASP A 14 13.55 22.90 7.00
C ASP A 14 14.18 24.30 7.11
N PRO A 15 13.82 25.27 6.24
CA PRO A 15 14.38 26.62 6.29
C PRO A 15 13.93 27.40 7.54
N ARG A 16 12.92 26.92 8.27
CA ARG A 16 12.38 27.53 9.49
C ARG A 16 12.22 26.49 10.61
N PRO A 17 13.32 25.89 11.11
CA PRO A 17 13.25 24.77 12.04
C PRO A 17 12.71 25.16 13.43
N ALA A 18 12.73 26.45 13.77
CA ALA A 18 12.16 26.98 15.01
C ALA A 18 10.65 27.26 14.93
N ALA A 19 10.05 27.23 13.73
CA ALA A 19 8.61 27.40 13.56
C ALA A 19 7.89 26.05 13.80
N PRO A 20 6.55 26.03 14.00
CA PRO A 20 5.79 24.79 14.09
C PRO A 20 6.14 23.83 12.94
N ALA A 21 6.45 22.57 13.27
CA ALA A 21 6.95 21.58 12.31
C ALA A 21 5.93 21.32 11.20
N THR A 22 6.42 21.19 9.97
CA THR A 22 5.60 20.82 8.80
C THR A 22 6.46 19.98 7.86
N ALA A 23 5.98 18.80 7.46
CA ALA A 23 6.69 17.97 6.48
C ALA A 23 6.88 18.71 5.14
N LEU A 24 5.89 19.51 4.73
CA LEU A 24 5.89 20.21 3.44
C LEU A 24 7.04 21.21 3.24
N ARG A 25 7.53 21.87 4.30
CA ARG A 25 8.64 22.85 4.16
C ARG A 25 9.95 22.19 3.76
N ALA A 26 10.33 21.11 4.43
CA ALA A 26 11.53 20.36 4.08
C ALA A 26 11.35 19.65 2.73
N ALA A 27 10.17 19.08 2.47
CA ALA A 27 9.87 18.47 1.17
C ALA A 27 10.00 19.48 0.02
N ARG A 28 9.52 20.72 0.18
CA ARG A 28 9.67 21.78 -0.83
C ARG A 28 11.15 22.02 -1.18
N GLU A 29 12.02 22.13 -0.18
CA GLU A 29 13.46 22.29 -0.41
C GLU A 29 14.06 21.07 -1.12
N ALA A 30 13.66 19.86 -0.72
CA ALA A 30 14.12 18.62 -1.34
C ALA A 30 13.74 18.52 -2.82
N TRP A 31 12.52 18.92 -3.19
CA TRP A 31 12.07 18.91 -4.59
C TRP A 31 12.64 20.08 -5.41
N ALA A 32 12.91 21.23 -4.77
CA ALA A 32 13.53 22.38 -5.41
C ALA A 32 14.99 22.14 -5.80
N SER A 33 15.67 21.18 -5.18
CA SER A 33 17.10 20.92 -5.39
C SER A 33 17.40 19.99 -6.57
N CYS A 34 16.43 19.71 -7.45
CA CYS A 34 16.64 18.91 -8.66
C CYS A 34 17.66 19.59 -9.58
N ALA A 35 18.75 18.89 -9.92
CA ALA A 35 19.77 19.41 -10.82
C ALA A 35 19.24 19.58 -12.25
N ASP A 36 19.78 20.57 -12.98
CA ASP A 36 19.35 20.90 -14.35
C ASP A 36 19.65 19.80 -15.37
N ASP A 37 20.72 19.03 -15.14
CA ASP A 37 21.19 17.93 -15.99
C ASP A 37 20.66 16.55 -15.57
N ALA A 38 19.89 16.47 -14.48
CA ALA A 38 19.30 15.22 -14.03
C ALA A 38 18.18 14.74 -14.96
N THR A 39 18.08 13.43 -15.15
CA THR A 39 16.94 12.80 -15.84
C THR A 39 15.81 12.45 -14.87
N HIS A 40 16.16 12.08 -13.64
CA HIS A 40 15.26 11.70 -12.56
C HIS A 40 15.75 12.32 -11.24
N HIS A 41 14.82 12.60 -10.34
CA HIS A 41 15.11 13.15 -9.02
C HIS A 41 14.60 12.20 -7.94
N LEU A 42 15.50 11.75 -7.07
CA LEU A 42 15.19 10.90 -5.91
C LEU A 42 15.06 11.77 -4.66
N VAL A 43 13.94 11.63 -3.96
CA VAL A 43 13.76 12.16 -2.60
C VAL A 43 13.55 11.00 -1.64
N LEU A 44 14.29 11.04 -0.52
CA LEU A 44 14.22 10.10 0.58
C LEU A 44 13.88 10.86 1.85
N GLN A 45 13.01 10.31 2.69
CA GLN A 45 12.84 10.78 4.06
C GLN A 45 14.03 10.34 4.92
N ASP A 46 14.25 11.03 6.03
CA ASP A 46 15.38 10.82 6.94
C ASP A 46 15.35 9.47 7.66
N ASP A 47 14.17 8.85 7.74
CA ASP A 47 13.94 7.51 8.26
C ASP A 47 13.88 6.42 7.20
N ALA A 48 14.23 6.71 5.94
CA ALA A 48 14.33 5.69 4.88
C ALA A 48 15.52 4.74 5.12
N VAL A 49 15.25 3.44 5.11
CA VAL A 49 16.25 2.37 5.19
C VAL A 49 16.40 1.75 3.81
N LEU A 50 17.59 1.90 3.22
CA LEU A 50 17.91 1.41 1.87
C LEU A 50 18.50 0.00 1.91
N LYS A 51 18.18 -0.83 0.91
CA LYS A 51 18.88 -2.09 0.66
C LYS A 51 20.32 -1.86 0.21
N ASP A 52 21.18 -2.87 0.39
CA ASP A 52 22.61 -2.78 0.03
C ASP A 52 22.84 -2.55 -1.47
N ASP A 53 21.98 -3.13 -2.31
CA ASP A 53 21.98 -3.04 -3.78
C ASP A 53 21.04 -1.94 -4.31
N PHE A 54 20.64 -0.99 -3.46
CA PHE A 54 19.67 0.05 -3.80
C PHE A 54 19.96 0.82 -5.10
N PRO A 55 21.20 1.28 -5.40
CA PRO A 55 21.46 2.03 -6.63
C PRO A 55 21.15 1.24 -7.89
N ASP A 56 21.54 -0.03 -7.94
CA ASP A 56 21.32 -0.90 -9.10
C ASP A 56 19.82 -1.16 -9.29
N ILE A 57 19.11 -1.49 -8.20
CA ILE A 57 17.64 -1.66 -8.22
C ILE A 57 16.95 -0.37 -8.67
N LEU A 58 17.39 0.79 -8.18
CA LEU A 58 16.81 2.08 -8.54
C LEU A 58 16.94 2.36 -10.04
N LEU A 59 18.11 2.08 -10.63
CA LEU A 59 18.32 2.24 -12.07
C LEU A 59 17.45 1.29 -12.89
N ASP A 60 17.30 0.04 -12.45
CA ASP A 60 16.41 -0.93 -13.10
C ASP A 60 14.94 -0.49 -13.05
N LEU A 61 14.49 0.05 -11.91
CA LEU A 61 13.13 0.59 -11.75
C LEU A 61 12.90 1.80 -12.67
N ILE A 62 13.87 2.72 -12.74
CA ILE A 62 13.83 3.89 -13.63
C ILE A 62 13.79 3.44 -15.10
N GLN A 63 14.61 2.47 -15.48
CA GLN A 63 14.64 1.96 -16.85
C GLN A 63 13.32 1.27 -17.24
N ALA A 64 12.68 0.58 -16.29
CA ALA A 64 11.39 -0.05 -16.52
C ALA A 64 10.26 0.99 -16.72
N ARG A 65 10.35 2.14 -16.05
CA ARG A 65 9.31 3.20 -16.03
C ARG A 65 9.90 4.62 -16.04
N PRO A 66 10.51 5.07 -17.14
CA PRO A 66 11.22 6.35 -17.17
C PRO A 66 10.32 7.60 -17.21
N ALA A 67 9.00 7.42 -17.35
CA ALA A 67 8.04 8.51 -17.45
C ALA A 67 7.09 8.59 -16.24
N ASP A 68 7.16 7.62 -15.33
CA ASP A 68 6.23 7.51 -14.21
C ASP A 68 6.87 7.98 -12.89
N ALA A 69 6.05 8.29 -11.89
CA ALA A 69 6.50 8.45 -10.52
C ALA A 69 6.69 7.07 -9.87
N LEU A 70 7.84 6.84 -9.23
CA LEU A 70 8.18 5.53 -8.63
C LEU A 70 8.18 5.62 -7.11
N CYS A 71 7.18 4.97 -6.49
CA CYS A 71 7.05 4.87 -5.04
C CYS A 71 7.86 3.68 -4.56
N LEU A 72 8.98 3.93 -3.89
CA LEU A 72 9.94 2.91 -3.48
C LEU A 72 9.55 2.20 -2.17
N PHE A 73 8.53 2.72 -1.49
CA PHE A 73 7.98 2.22 -0.24
C PHE A 73 6.45 2.30 -0.28
N VAL A 74 5.78 1.26 0.23
CA VAL A 74 4.33 1.27 0.47
C VAL A 74 4.06 0.71 1.85
N GLU A 75 3.44 1.52 2.70
CA GLU A 75 3.14 1.18 4.08
C GLU A 75 2.11 0.03 4.15
N TRP A 76 2.44 -1.05 4.85
CA TRP A 76 1.68 -2.31 4.91
C TRP A 76 0.19 -2.20 5.31
N GLY A 77 -0.25 -1.13 5.99
CA GLY A 77 -1.67 -0.92 6.33
C GLY A 77 -2.33 0.21 5.54
N GLY A 78 -1.62 0.86 4.61
CA GLY A 78 -2.17 1.86 3.70
C GLY A 78 -3.10 1.24 2.66
N LEU A 79 -3.92 2.07 2.00
CA LEU A 79 -4.82 1.59 0.94
C LEU A 79 -4.02 1.02 -0.25
N ALA A 80 -2.94 1.71 -0.66
CA ALA A 80 -2.04 1.28 -1.72
C ALA A 80 -1.38 -0.10 -1.45
N ALA A 81 -1.20 -0.51 -0.19
CA ALA A 81 -0.70 -1.86 0.11
C ALA A 81 -1.65 -2.96 -0.38
N ASN A 82 -2.95 -2.67 -0.48
CA ASN A 82 -3.91 -3.64 -0.99
C ASN A 82 -3.88 -3.74 -2.52
N ALA A 83 -3.51 -2.66 -3.23
CA ALA A 83 -3.20 -2.73 -4.64
C ALA A 83 -1.94 -3.59 -4.88
N VAL A 84 -0.90 -3.42 -4.05
CA VAL A 84 0.31 -4.27 -4.10
C VAL A 84 -0.01 -5.74 -3.79
N ARG A 85 -0.87 -6.01 -2.80
CA ARG A 85 -1.33 -7.38 -2.50
C ARG A 85 -2.04 -8.03 -3.67
N LEU A 86 -2.98 -7.30 -4.29
CA LEU A 86 -3.72 -7.79 -5.44
C LEU A 86 -2.79 -8.00 -6.65
N ALA A 87 -1.84 -7.09 -6.88
CA ALA A 87 -0.83 -7.21 -7.92
C ALA A 87 0.03 -8.46 -7.74
N ALA A 88 0.54 -8.71 -6.53
CA ALA A 88 1.35 -9.88 -6.21
C ALA A 88 0.58 -11.19 -6.42
N LEU A 89 -0.67 -11.25 -5.95
CA LEU A 89 -1.55 -12.41 -6.13
C LEU A 89 -1.83 -12.74 -7.60
N LEU A 90 -1.91 -11.72 -8.43
CA LEU A 90 -2.15 -11.84 -9.88
C LEU A 90 -0.84 -11.94 -10.69
N GLY A 91 0.32 -11.99 -10.02
CA GLY A 91 1.63 -12.12 -10.68
C GLY A 91 2.12 -10.85 -11.40
N HIS A 92 1.49 -9.69 -11.16
CA HIS A 92 2.00 -8.41 -11.62
C HIS A 92 3.25 -8.01 -10.82
N ALA A 93 4.14 -7.23 -11.44
CA ALA A 93 5.33 -6.70 -10.74
C ALA A 93 5.13 -5.26 -10.25
N TRP A 94 4.06 -4.62 -10.71
CA TRP A 94 3.75 -3.24 -10.40
C TRP A 94 2.29 -3.08 -10.01
N ALA A 95 2.04 -2.23 -9.03
CA ALA A 95 0.71 -1.74 -8.68
C ALA A 95 0.68 -0.22 -8.88
N GLU A 96 -0.39 0.27 -9.50
CA GLU A 96 -0.71 1.69 -9.46
C GLU A 96 -0.95 2.13 -8.01
N VAL A 97 -0.36 3.26 -7.63
CA VAL A 97 -0.57 3.86 -6.31
C VAL A 97 -1.90 4.60 -6.32
N VAL A 98 -2.76 4.21 -5.39
CA VAL A 98 -4.10 4.78 -5.24
C VAL A 98 -4.30 5.42 -3.87
N GLY A 99 -5.36 6.22 -3.75
CA GLY A 99 -5.76 6.88 -2.50
C GLY A 99 -5.53 8.39 -2.53
N GLU A 100 -5.62 9.03 -1.37
CA GLU A 100 -5.52 10.50 -1.24
C GLU A 100 -4.08 11.02 -1.29
N TYR A 101 -3.11 10.16 -1.03
CA TYR A 101 -1.70 10.52 -0.90
C TYR A 101 -0.82 9.55 -1.69
N VAL A 102 0.37 10.01 -2.05
CA VAL A 102 1.43 9.18 -2.64
C VAL A 102 2.46 8.85 -1.55
N PRO A 103 2.81 7.58 -1.30
CA PRO A 103 3.86 7.25 -0.34
C PRO A 103 5.18 7.97 -0.70
N SER A 104 5.67 8.82 0.20
CA SER A 104 6.81 9.72 -0.05
C SER A 104 8.08 9.41 0.75
N VAL A 105 8.12 8.29 1.50
CA VAL A 105 9.33 7.83 2.23
C VAL A 105 10.52 7.65 1.28
N GLY A 106 10.27 7.12 0.09
CA GLY A 106 11.19 7.15 -1.03
C GLY A 106 10.40 7.30 -2.33
N LEU A 107 10.64 8.39 -3.05
CA LEU A 107 9.92 8.73 -4.28
C LEU A 107 10.89 9.22 -5.35
N VAL A 108 10.74 8.69 -6.56
CA VAL A 108 11.46 9.13 -7.74
C VAL A 108 10.48 9.78 -8.69
N LEU A 109 10.82 10.98 -9.18
CA LEU A 109 10.09 11.63 -10.25
C LEU A 109 10.99 11.83 -11.47
N PRO A 110 10.45 11.81 -12.69
CA PRO A 110 11.14 12.38 -13.84
C PRO A 110 11.52 13.83 -13.55
N ALA A 111 12.75 14.24 -13.86
CA ALA A 111 13.27 15.55 -13.48
C ALA A 111 12.40 16.74 -13.95
N PRO A 112 11.78 16.74 -15.16
CA PRO A 112 10.85 17.80 -15.55
C PRO A 112 9.63 17.91 -14.62
N VAL A 113 9.17 16.80 -14.08
CA VAL A 113 8.05 16.74 -13.12
C VAL A 113 8.51 17.22 -11.75
N ALA A 114 9.67 16.75 -11.26
CA ALA A 114 10.22 17.22 -9.98
C ALA A 114 10.36 18.75 -9.92
N ARG A 115 10.91 19.36 -10.99
CA ARG A 115 11.08 20.82 -11.10
C ARG A 115 9.77 21.61 -11.12
N GLY A 116 8.66 20.99 -11.51
CA GLY A 116 7.35 21.64 -11.56
C GLY A 116 6.62 21.71 -10.21
N PHE A 117 6.99 20.88 -9.23
CA PHE A 117 6.24 20.75 -7.98
C PHE A 117 6.20 22.05 -7.14
N VAL A 118 7.32 22.76 -7.06
CA VAL A 118 7.42 24.02 -6.31
C VAL A 118 6.48 25.08 -6.89
N GLY A 119 6.44 25.20 -8.23
CA GLY A 119 5.54 26.12 -8.93
C GLY A 119 4.07 25.75 -8.73
N TYR A 120 3.74 24.46 -8.63
CA TYR A 120 2.39 23.99 -8.28
C TYR A 120 1.99 24.44 -6.87
N LEU A 121 2.86 24.26 -5.87
CA LEU A 121 2.59 24.69 -4.49
C LEU A 121 2.35 26.20 -4.41
N ASP A 122 3.16 26.98 -5.13
CA ASP A 122 3.03 28.45 -5.17
C ASP A 122 1.71 28.89 -5.80
N ALA A 123 1.29 28.24 -6.90
CA ALA A 123 0.03 28.53 -7.57
C ALA A 123 -1.20 28.13 -6.74
N ALA A 124 -1.12 27.02 -5.99
CA ALA A 124 -2.20 26.52 -5.16
C ALA A 124 -2.35 27.29 -3.83
N GLY A 125 -1.35 28.09 -3.44
CA GLY A 125 -1.32 28.76 -2.13
C GLY A 125 -1.20 27.78 -0.96
N THR A 126 -0.81 26.53 -1.22
CA THR A 126 -0.70 25.43 -0.25
C THR A 126 0.61 25.52 0.51
N THR A 127 0.66 26.39 1.52
CA THR A 127 1.83 26.57 2.39
C THR A 127 1.49 26.57 3.88
N GLY A 128 0.23 26.28 4.20
CA GLY A 128 -0.28 26.24 5.57
C GLY A 128 0.20 25.02 6.35
N PRO A 129 0.22 25.08 7.69
CA PRO A 129 0.69 24.00 8.55
C PRO A 129 -0.15 22.72 8.49
N GLU A 130 -1.35 22.76 7.88
CA GLU A 130 -2.19 21.58 7.70
C GLU A 130 -1.96 20.83 6.38
N SER A 131 -1.14 21.36 5.45
CA SER A 131 -0.80 20.64 4.23
C SER A 131 0.27 19.58 4.49
N THR A 132 -0.07 18.33 4.17
CA THR A 132 0.89 17.22 4.10
C THR A 132 1.50 17.16 2.69
N ASP A 133 2.79 16.81 2.62
CA ASP A 133 3.55 16.76 1.37
C ASP A 133 3.04 15.66 0.42
N ASP A 134 2.68 14.51 0.97
CA ASP A 134 2.21 13.33 0.24
C ASP A 134 0.86 13.53 -0.45
N VAL A 135 -0.08 14.25 0.17
CA VAL A 135 -1.37 14.64 -0.43
C VAL A 135 -1.15 15.71 -1.50
N ALA A 136 -0.30 16.71 -1.23
CA ALA A 136 0.03 17.76 -2.19
C ALA A 136 0.74 17.19 -3.44
N LEU A 137 1.66 16.25 -3.26
CA LEU A 137 2.34 15.53 -4.34
C LEU A 137 1.34 14.70 -5.16
N MET A 138 0.43 13.94 -4.52
CA MET A 138 -0.59 13.19 -5.25
C MET A 138 -1.48 14.12 -6.09
N GLY A 139 -1.90 15.27 -5.53
CA GLY A 139 -2.63 16.30 -6.28
C GLY A 139 -1.85 16.84 -7.48
N TYR A 140 -0.56 17.13 -7.28
CA TYR A 140 0.33 17.60 -8.35
C TYR A 140 0.50 16.57 -9.47
N LEU A 141 0.78 15.31 -9.14
CA LEU A 141 0.96 14.22 -10.10
C LEU A 141 -0.28 14.04 -10.97
N ARG A 142 -1.47 14.03 -10.34
CA ARG A 142 -2.76 13.99 -11.06
C ARG A 142 -2.93 15.17 -12.01
N SER A 143 -2.63 16.39 -11.55
CA SER A 143 -2.76 17.59 -12.38
C SER A 143 -1.78 17.62 -13.56
N SER A 144 -0.65 16.91 -13.42
CA SER A 144 0.40 16.80 -14.44
C SER A 144 0.21 15.60 -15.37
N GLY A 145 -0.81 14.77 -15.15
CA GLY A 145 -1.04 13.54 -15.90
C GLY A 145 0.02 12.47 -15.68
N VAL A 146 0.73 12.50 -14.55
CA VAL A 146 1.78 11.54 -14.20
C VAL A 146 1.20 10.52 -13.22
N SER A 147 1.22 9.25 -13.60
CA SER A 147 0.81 8.15 -12.73
C SER A 147 1.94 7.76 -11.78
N ALA A 148 1.57 7.32 -10.58
CA ALA A 148 2.49 6.78 -9.58
C ALA A 148 2.37 5.26 -9.50
N TYR A 149 3.50 4.57 -9.44
CA TYR A 149 3.55 3.11 -9.35
C TYR A 149 4.51 2.67 -8.26
N ALA A 150 4.13 1.60 -7.58
CA ALA A 150 4.98 0.89 -6.64
C ALA A 150 5.37 -0.47 -7.22
N PRO A 151 6.66 -0.87 -7.17
CA PRO A 151 7.03 -2.25 -7.42
C PRO A 151 6.44 -3.13 -6.31
N VAL A 152 6.05 -4.36 -6.64
CA VAL A 152 5.54 -5.30 -5.64
C VAL A 152 6.56 -5.59 -4.56
N GLY A 153 7.86 -5.57 -4.88
CA GLY A 153 8.97 -5.66 -3.93
C GLY A 153 9.72 -4.34 -3.84
N GLY A 154 9.47 -3.53 -2.81
CA GLY A 154 10.11 -2.22 -2.64
C GLY A 154 11.60 -2.32 -2.24
N PRO A 155 12.46 -1.39 -2.68
CA PRO A 155 13.86 -1.33 -2.23
C PRO A 155 14.07 -0.50 -0.96
N VAL A 156 13.01 0.14 -0.44
CA VAL A 156 13.06 0.99 0.75
C VAL A 156 12.18 0.40 1.84
N GLU A 157 12.72 0.39 3.06
CA GLU A 157 11.99 0.17 4.30
C GLU A 157 11.92 1.47 5.11
N HIS A 158 10.99 1.55 6.04
CA HIS A 158 10.82 2.67 6.95
C HIS A 158 11.46 2.32 8.30
N GLY A 159 12.36 3.17 8.78
CA GLY A 159 13.06 3.03 10.06
C GLY A 159 12.24 3.56 11.24
N ASP A 160 12.79 3.41 12.44
CA ASP A 160 12.08 3.73 13.70
C ASP A 160 12.36 5.15 14.23
N ALA A 161 12.73 6.10 13.36
CA ALA A 161 13.00 7.46 13.81
C ALA A 161 11.71 8.17 14.30
N PRO A 162 11.80 9.08 15.29
CA PRO A 162 10.66 9.86 15.75
C PRO A 162 10.03 10.70 14.63
N SER A 163 8.69 10.71 14.55
CA SER A 163 7.99 11.43 13.49
C SER A 163 7.82 12.92 13.80
N LEU A 164 8.22 13.78 12.86
CA LEU A 164 8.07 15.24 12.94
C LEU A 164 6.61 15.71 13.07
N VAL A 165 5.65 14.97 12.52
CA VAL A 165 4.22 15.31 12.51
C VAL A 165 3.41 14.52 13.53
N GLY A 166 4.08 13.83 14.47
CA GLY A 166 3.41 13.12 15.57
C GLY A 166 2.77 11.78 15.18
N ASN A 167 3.24 11.14 14.10
CA ASN A 167 2.72 9.86 13.63
C ASN A 167 3.12 8.66 14.50
N GLU A 168 3.80 8.86 15.63
CA GLU A 168 4.15 7.80 16.59
C GLU A 168 2.93 6.99 17.06
N ARG A 169 1.75 7.63 17.10
CA ARG A 169 0.48 6.99 17.48
C ARG A 169 -0.08 6.03 16.42
N GLN A 170 0.52 5.97 15.24
CA GLN A 170 0.09 5.11 14.15
C GLN A 170 0.57 3.66 14.31
N GLY A 171 1.53 3.39 15.21
CA GLY A 171 2.19 2.09 15.34
C GLY A 171 3.30 1.90 14.30
N ARG A 172 3.90 0.71 14.26
CA ARG A 172 4.98 0.35 13.33
C ARG A 172 4.53 0.48 11.87
N ARG A 173 5.34 1.12 11.05
CA ARG A 173 5.07 1.37 9.62
C ARG A 173 6.14 0.63 8.83
N GLN A 174 5.82 -0.55 8.31
CA GLN A 174 6.77 -1.32 7.48
C GLN A 174 6.30 -1.39 6.05
N ALA A 175 7.20 -1.78 5.15
CA ALA A 175 6.88 -2.06 3.76
C ALA A 175 5.89 -3.24 3.67
N VAL A 176 4.94 -3.15 2.76
CA VAL A 176 4.02 -4.25 2.44
C VAL A 176 4.76 -5.50 1.96
N CYS A 177 5.92 -5.31 1.31
CA CYS A 177 6.76 -6.37 0.78
C CYS A 177 8.20 -5.88 0.62
N ASP A 178 9.12 -6.65 1.17
CA ASP A 178 10.57 -6.48 1.10
C ASP A 178 11.25 -7.53 0.21
N VAL A 179 10.50 -8.52 -0.28
CA VAL A 179 11.02 -9.57 -1.16
C VAL A 179 11.32 -8.95 -2.54
N PRO A 180 12.54 -9.08 -3.07
CA PRO A 180 12.86 -8.59 -4.41
C PRO A 180 11.95 -9.21 -5.46
N VAL A 181 11.38 -8.36 -6.31
CA VAL A 181 10.64 -8.78 -7.52
C VAL A 181 11.37 -8.21 -8.71
N ASP A 182 11.57 -9.04 -9.74
CA ASP A 182 12.16 -8.61 -11.00
C ASP A 182 11.33 -7.48 -11.62
N PRO A 183 11.83 -6.23 -11.64
CA PRO A 183 11.09 -5.07 -12.11
C PRO A 183 10.92 -5.08 -13.64
N SER A 184 11.70 -5.90 -14.37
CA SER A 184 11.60 -6.05 -15.83
C SER A 184 10.29 -6.70 -16.28
N ARG A 185 9.58 -7.37 -15.36
CA ARG A 185 8.21 -7.83 -15.57
C ARG A 185 7.31 -6.61 -15.79
N LYS A 186 6.89 -6.37 -17.03
CA LYS A 186 6.10 -5.18 -17.39
C LYS A 186 4.64 -5.21 -16.94
N SER A 187 4.14 -6.37 -16.51
CA SER A 187 2.74 -6.53 -16.16
C SER A 187 2.40 -5.68 -14.93
N THR A 188 1.42 -4.81 -15.11
CA THR A 188 0.99 -3.81 -14.13
C THR A 188 -0.46 -4.03 -13.79
N LEU A 189 -0.80 -3.95 -12.51
CA LEU A 189 -2.17 -3.82 -12.08
C LEU A 189 -2.53 -2.34 -12.03
N THR A 190 -3.40 -1.90 -12.93
CA THR A 190 -3.99 -0.55 -13.00
C THR A 190 -5.49 -0.63 -12.74
N GLU A 191 -6.10 0.50 -12.37
CA GLU A 191 -7.56 0.68 -12.43
C GLU A 191 -8.36 -0.47 -11.78
N THR A 192 -8.00 -0.88 -10.56
CA THR A 192 -8.66 -2.03 -9.91
C THR A 192 -10.15 -1.81 -9.67
N GLY A 193 -10.60 -0.55 -9.63
CA GLY A 193 -11.99 -0.15 -9.36
C GLY A 193 -12.43 -0.40 -7.92
N ALA A 194 -11.84 -1.39 -7.23
CA ALA A 194 -12.06 -1.70 -5.84
C ALA A 194 -10.81 -2.29 -5.15
N LEU A 195 -10.73 -2.13 -3.83
CA LEU A 195 -9.68 -2.68 -2.97
C LEU A 195 -10.25 -3.04 -1.59
N SER A 196 -9.91 -4.22 -1.09
CA SER A 196 -10.16 -4.58 0.31
C SER A 196 -9.22 -3.80 1.23
N HIS A 197 -9.68 -3.34 2.39
CA HIS A 197 -8.83 -2.65 3.35
C HIS A 197 -9.25 -2.94 4.79
N LEU A 198 -8.29 -3.41 5.61
CA LEU A 198 -8.43 -3.42 7.07
C LEU A 198 -8.00 -2.06 7.61
N TRP A 199 -8.96 -1.22 7.98
CA TRP A 199 -8.67 0.16 8.35
C TRP A 199 -8.01 0.23 9.73
N TRP A 200 -6.69 0.42 9.75
CA TRP A 200 -5.84 0.40 10.94
C TRP A 200 -6.20 1.40 12.05
N LEU A 201 -7.01 2.43 11.76
CA LEU A 201 -7.48 3.36 12.77
C LEU A 201 -8.59 2.77 13.66
N GLN A 202 -9.44 1.91 13.08
CA GLN A 202 -10.62 1.35 13.75
C GLN A 202 -10.61 -0.18 13.83
N GLY A 203 -9.71 -0.84 13.11
CA GLY A 203 -9.63 -2.29 13.04
C GLY A 203 -10.81 -2.90 12.29
N THR A 204 -11.42 -2.18 11.34
CA THR A 204 -12.63 -2.60 10.61
C THR A 204 -12.34 -2.86 9.13
N ALA A 205 -12.92 -3.92 8.59
CA ALA A 205 -12.81 -4.32 7.20
C ALA A 205 -13.78 -3.53 6.32
N PHE A 206 -13.26 -2.96 5.24
CA PHE A 206 -14.03 -2.28 4.21
C PHE A 206 -13.66 -2.80 2.82
N LEU A 207 -14.61 -2.65 1.90
CA LEU A 207 -14.26 -2.52 0.49
C LEU A 207 -14.25 -1.04 0.14
N TYR A 208 -13.12 -0.56 -0.38
CA TYR A 208 -13.01 0.73 -1.05
C TYR A 208 -13.29 0.54 -2.53
N PHE A 209 -13.99 1.47 -3.16
CA PHE A 209 -14.17 1.50 -4.61
C PHE A 209 -14.05 2.92 -5.14
N ALA A 210 -13.58 3.00 -6.37
CA ALA A 210 -13.35 4.25 -7.06
C ALA A 210 -14.67 4.99 -7.24
N ASP A 211 -14.70 6.23 -6.79
CA ASP A 211 -15.86 7.11 -6.88
C ASP A 211 -15.35 8.53 -7.10
N ALA A 212 -15.46 9.01 -8.34
CA ALA A 212 -14.94 10.32 -8.73
C ALA A 212 -15.64 11.49 -8.01
N GLN A 213 -16.81 11.25 -7.40
CA GLN A 213 -17.54 12.26 -6.62
C GLN A 213 -17.18 12.22 -5.12
N ALA A 214 -16.58 11.13 -4.64
CA ALA A 214 -16.14 11.02 -3.27
C ALA A 214 -14.87 11.86 -3.03
N PRO A 215 -14.73 12.48 -1.84
CA PRO A 215 -13.46 13.03 -1.40
C PRO A 215 -12.34 11.99 -1.57
N GLY A 216 -11.23 12.41 -2.19
CA GLY A 216 -10.11 11.50 -2.45
C GLY A 216 -10.28 10.51 -3.60
N GLY A 217 -11.46 10.48 -4.24
CA GLY A 217 -11.77 9.57 -5.35
C GLY A 217 -12.18 8.16 -4.93
N TRP A 218 -12.47 7.95 -3.64
CA TRP A 218 -12.80 6.63 -3.10
C TRP A 218 -13.94 6.70 -2.10
N ARG A 219 -14.94 5.84 -2.28
CA ARG A 219 -15.93 5.54 -1.25
C ARG A 219 -15.63 4.17 -0.64
N ARG A 220 -16.09 3.96 0.59
CA ARG A 220 -15.92 2.68 1.30
C ARG A 220 -17.26 2.19 1.82
N GLU A 221 -17.42 0.88 1.83
CA GLU A 221 -18.57 0.18 2.41
C GLU A 221 -18.09 -0.94 3.34
N PRO A 222 -18.78 -1.20 4.47
CA PRO A 222 -18.41 -2.28 5.38
C PRO A 222 -18.37 -3.64 4.68
N ALA A 223 -17.35 -4.44 5.00
CA ALA A 223 -17.08 -5.68 4.28
C ALA A 223 -18.24 -6.69 4.33
N ASP A 224 -18.95 -6.78 5.46
CA ASP A 224 -20.08 -7.69 5.61
C ASP A 224 -21.28 -7.31 4.74
N GLN A 225 -21.57 -6.02 4.59
CA GLN A 225 -22.62 -5.52 3.69
C GLN A 225 -22.28 -5.82 2.23
N VAL A 226 -21.04 -5.60 1.84
CA VAL A 226 -20.54 -5.87 0.48
C VAL A 226 -20.61 -7.36 0.16
N LEU A 227 -20.14 -8.23 1.06
CA LEU A 227 -20.18 -9.68 0.87
C LEU A 227 -21.62 -10.17 0.77
N ALA A 228 -22.52 -9.68 1.64
CA ALA A 228 -23.94 -10.02 1.58
C ALA A 228 -24.59 -9.58 0.26
N ALA A 229 -24.30 -8.35 -0.20
CA ALA A 229 -24.79 -7.85 -1.49
C ALA A 229 -24.21 -8.63 -2.69
N GLY A 230 -23.00 -9.17 -2.54
CA GLY A 230 -22.34 -10.05 -3.50
C GLY A 230 -22.79 -11.51 -3.45
N GLY A 231 -23.76 -11.86 -2.60
CA GLY A 231 -24.33 -13.21 -2.49
C GLY A 231 -23.62 -14.14 -1.50
N LEU A 232 -22.65 -13.65 -0.73
CA LEU A 232 -21.99 -14.41 0.34
C LEU A 232 -22.62 -14.08 1.69
N HIS A 233 -23.45 -14.98 2.20
CA HIS A 233 -24.07 -14.82 3.51
C HIS A 233 -23.01 -14.81 4.62
N VAL A 234 -23.11 -13.83 5.52
CA VAL A 234 -22.20 -13.68 6.65
C VAL A 234 -22.10 -14.95 7.51
N GLY A 235 -23.20 -15.71 7.62
CA GLY A 235 -23.21 -16.99 8.36
C GLY A 235 -22.22 -18.01 7.79
N ASP A 236 -22.16 -18.15 6.47
CA ASP A 236 -21.26 -19.08 5.78
C ASP A 236 -19.81 -18.61 5.87
N VAL A 237 -19.59 -17.30 5.66
CA VAL A 237 -18.26 -16.69 5.77
C VAL A 237 -17.70 -16.87 7.19
N MET A 238 -18.52 -16.70 8.22
CA MET A 238 -18.08 -16.89 9.61
C MET A 238 -17.99 -18.36 10.01
N ALA A 239 -18.77 -19.26 9.40
CA ALA A 239 -18.60 -20.70 9.58
C ALA A 239 -17.24 -21.15 9.05
N ALA A 240 -16.85 -20.69 7.85
CA ALA A 240 -15.55 -20.98 7.27
C ALA A 240 -14.39 -20.46 8.14
N LEU A 241 -14.51 -19.28 8.77
CA LEU A 241 -13.51 -18.82 9.73
C LEU A 241 -13.39 -19.78 10.93
N ARG A 242 -14.51 -20.24 11.49
CA ARG A 242 -14.48 -21.18 12.62
C ARG A 242 -13.80 -22.49 12.23
N ASP A 243 -14.17 -23.05 11.07
CA ASP A 243 -13.57 -24.27 10.55
C ASP A 243 -12.05 -24.10 10.37
N GLN A 244 -11.60 -22.94 9.91
CA GLN A 244 -10.16 -22.65 9.79
C GLN A 244 -9.46 -22.52 11.13
N LEU A 245 -10.07 -21.86 12.12
CA LEU A 245 -9.50 -21.77 13.46
C LEU A 245 -9.43 -23.14 14.15
N ASP A 246 -10.42 -24.02 13.91
CA ASP A 246 -10.46 -25.37 14.46
C ASP A 246 -9.46 -26.30 13.76
N ALA A 247 -9.06 -25.99 12.52
CA ALA A 247 -8.03 -26.72 11.78
C ALA A 247 -6.60 -26.31 12.15
N LEU A 248 -6.39 -25.23 12.91
CA LEU A 248 -5.06 -24.83 13.38
C LEU A 248 -4.53 -25.86 14.38
N ALA A 249 -3.26 -26.24 14.22
CA ALA A 249 -2.60 -27.18 15.14
C ALA A 249 -2.58 -26.68 16.60
N ASP A 250 -2.42 -25.36 16.78
CA ASP A 250 -2.58 -24.69 18.07
C ASP A 250 -3.15 -23.26 17.86
N PRO A 251 -4.46 -23.05 18.06
CA PRO A 251 -5.08 -21.73 17.90
C PRO A 251 -4.84 -20.80 19.10
N LYS A 252 -4.35 -21.32 20.24
CA LYS A 252 -4.26 -20.53 21.48
C LYS A 252 -3.34 -19.31 21.36
N PRO A 253 -2.10 -19.41 20.81
CA PRO A 253 -1.23 -18.24 20.68
C PRO A 253 -1.84 -17.10 19.88
N LEU A 254 -2.61 -17.43 18.83
CA LEU A 254 -3.30 -16.42 18.01
C LEU A 254 -4.44 -15.76 18.78
N ARG A 255 -5.27 -16.55 19.50
CA ARG A 255 -6.39 -16.03 20.29
C ARG A 255 -5.94 -15.25 21.54
N ASP A 256 -4.79 -15.59 22.10
CA ASP A 256 -4.17 -14.84 23.20
C ASP A 256 -3.62 -13.47 22.73
N LEU A 257 -3.33 -13.34 21.42
CA LEU A 257 -2.79 -12.12 20.82
C LEU A 257 -3.88 -11.22 20.23
N VAL A 258 -4.87 -11.79 19.55
CA VAL A 258 -5.90 -11.07 18.80
C VAL A 258 -7.29 -11.53 19.23
N SER A 259 -8.18 -10.58 19.52
CA SER A 259 -9.57 -10.89 19.86
C SER A 259 -10.34 -11.47 18.68
N ASP A 260 -11.37 -12.27 18.95
CA ASP A 260 -12.24 -12.83 17.91
C ASP A 260 -12.88 -11.73 17.03
N VAL A 261 -13.13 -10.55 17.60
CA VAL A 261 -13.65 -9.38 16.85
C VAL A 261 -12.64 -8.91 15.82
N LEU A 262 -11.36 -8.76 16.17
CA LEU A 262 -10.33 -8.32 15.21
C LEU A 262 -9.97 -9.44 14.23
N LEU A 263 -9.98 -10.70 14.66
CA LEU A 263 -9.80 -11.86 13.77
C LEU A 263 -10.90 -11.94 12.70
N ARG A 264 -12.15 -11.63 13.06
CA ARG A 264 -13.24 -11.48 12.08
C ARG A 264 -12.88 -10.44 11.01
N GLU A 265 -12.38 -9.27 11.39
CA GLU A 265 -12.08 -8.19 10.44
C GLU A 265 -10.88 -8.53 9.53
N VAL A 266 -9.86 -9.22 10.06
CA VAL A 266 -8.77 -9.79 9.27
C VAL A 266 -9.31 -10.81 8.26
N TRP A 267 -10.20 -11.70 8.69
CA TRP A 267 -10.83 -12.70 7.82
C TRP A 267 -11.67 -12.06 6.71
N LEU A 268 -12.57 -11.13 7.05
CA LEU A 268 -13.42 -10.45 6.06
C LEU A 268 -12.58 -9.68 5.02
N THR A 269 -11.52 -9.00 5.46
CA THR A 269 -10.59 -8.32 4.55
C THR A 269 -9.91 -9.32 3.60
N SER A 270 -9.48 -10.47 4.12
CA SER A 270 -8.83 -11.53 3.35
C SER A 270 -9.79 -12.18 2.34
N VAL A 271 -11.04 -12.42 2.74
CA VAL A 271 -12.09 -12.93 1.84
C VAL A 271 -12.39 -11.95 0.72
N LEU A 272 -12.53 -10.66 1.01
CA LEU A 272 -12.71 -9.63 -0.02
C LEU A 272 -11.52 -9.57 -0.98
N LEU A 273 -10.29 -9.61 -0.47
CA LEU A 273 -9.09 -9.67 -1.31
C LEU A 273 -9.11 -10.88 -2.24
N GLY A 274 -9.52 -12.04 -1.71
CA GLY A 274 -9.75 -13.26 -2.48
C GLY A 274 -10.79 -13.08 -3.58
N CYS A 275 -11.96 -12.53 -3.26
CA CYS A 275 -13.02 -12.26 -4.24
C CYS A 275 -12.53 -11.35 -5.37
N LEU A 276 -11.85 -10.25 -5.03
CA LEU A 276 -11.28 -9.32 -6.02
C LEU A 276 -10.26 -10.03 -6.92
N ALA A 277 -9.32 -10.77 -6.33
CA ALA A 277 -8.31 -11.50 -7.09
C ALA A 277 -8.94 -12.57 -7.99
N GLY A 278 -9.92 -13.33 -7.49
CA GLY A 278 -10.67 -14.31 -8.28
C GLY A 278 -11.42 -13.68 -9.46
N GLU A 279 -12.09 -12.54 -9.25
CA GLU A 279 -12.79 -11.81 -10.31
C GLU A 279 -11.83 -11.27 -11.38
N HIS A 280 -10.72 -10.64 -10.99
CA HIS A 280 -9.68 -10.20 -11.92
C HIS A 280 -9.07 -11.39 -12.69
N ASN A 281 -8.76 -12.48 -12.01
CA ASN A 281 -8.16 -13.68 -12.59
C ASN A 281 -9.09 -14.36 -13.63
N ARG A 282 -10.41 -14.34 -13.40
CA ARG A 282 -11.41 -14.84 -14.37
C ARG A 282 -11.51 -13.95 -15.62
N ARG A 283 -11.25 -12.64 -15.48
CA ARG A 283 -11.27 -11.67 -16.59
C ARG A 283 -9.93 -11.62 -17.35
N ALA A 284 -8.86 -12.16 -16.78
CA ALA A 284 -7.52 -12.15 -17.38
C ALA A 284 -7.42 -13.12 -18.59
N PRO A 285 -6.61 -12.81 -19.61
CA PRO A 285 -6.40 -13.70 -20.76
C PRO A 285 -5.82 -15.07 -20.39
N ALA A 286 -5.03 -15.13 -19.32
CA ALA A 286 -4.45 -16.34 -18.76
C ALA A 286 -4.73 -16.37 -17.26
N SER A 287 -5.61 -17.27 -16.82
CA SER A 287 -5.92 -17.43 -15.41
C SER A 287 -4.82 -18.24 -14.70
N VAL A 288 -4.53 -17.84 -13.47
CA VAL A 288 -3.61 -18.52 -12.57
C VAL A 288 -4.42 -19.31 -11.55
N PRO A 289 -4.16 -20.62 -11.35
CA PRO A 289 -4.76 -21.38 -10.26
C PRO A 289 -4.42 -20.78 -8.89
N VAL A 290 -5.39 -20.75 -7.98
CA VAL A 290 -5.23 -20.12 -6.66
C VAL A 290 -4.09 -20.73 -5.85
N ASP A 291 -3.88 -22.04 -5.94
CA ASP A 291 -2.81 -22.74 -5.23
C ASP A 291 -1.42 -22.35 -5.76
N ILE A 292 -1.30 -22.03 -7.04
CA ILE A 292 -0.08 -21.50 -7.65
C ILE A 292 0.15 -20.06 -7.21
N ALA A 293 -0.88 -19.21 -7.30
CA ALA A 293 -0.80 -17.81 -6.87
C ALA A 293 -0.38 -17.68 -5.40
N LEU A 294 -0.98 -18.47 -4.51
CA LEU A 294 -0.69 -18.44 -3.06
C LEU A 294 0.67 -19.05 -2.68
N ARG A 295 1.35 -19.76 -3.60
CA ARG A 295 2.71 -20.28 -3.38
C ARG A 295 3.80 -19.29 -3.79
N ASP A 296 3.48 -18.26 -4.57
CA ASP A 296 4.46 -17.24 -4.96
C ASP A 296 5.05 -16.55 -3.72
N ALA A 297 6.37 -16.33 -3.73
CA ALA A 297 7.07 -15.77 -2.57
C ALA A 297 6.61 -14.35 -2.24
N SER A 298 6.33 -13.54 -3.28
CA SER A 298 5.84 -12.17 -3.15
C SER A 298 4.41 -12.18 -2.60
N ALA A 299 3.53 -13.06 -3.14
CA ALA A 299 2.17 -13.23 -2.64
C ALA A 299 2.15 -13.65 -1.16
N ARG A 300 2.98 -14.62 -0.76
CA ARG A 300 3.09 -15.02 0.65
C ARG A 300 3.56 -13.87 1.53
N ARG A 301 4.54 -13.07 1.07
CA ARG A 301 5.06 -11.95 1.85
C ARG A 301 4.00 -10.85 2.06
N VAL A 302 3.33 -10.41 1.01
CA VAL A 302 2.32 -9.34 1.10
C VAL A 302 1.10 -9.76 1.93
N LEU A 303 0.75 -11.06 1.94
CA LEU A 303 -0.32 -11.58 2.77
C LEU A 303 0.08 -11.63 4.25
N ALA A 304 1.30 -12.04 4.56
CA ALA A 304 1.81 -12.06 5.93
C ALA A 304 1.83 -10.66 6.58
N THR A 305 1.87 -9.59 5.79
CA THR A 305 1.83 -8.20 6.31
C THR A 305 0.41 -7.64 6.49
N LEU A 306 -0.64 -8.34 6.05
CA LEU A 306 -2.03 -7.84 6.11
C LEU A 306 -2.50 -7.62 7.54
N ALA A 307 -2.40 -8.66 8.37
CA ALA A 307 -2.83 -8.61 9.77
C ALA A 307 -2.00 -7.62 10.61
N PRO A 308 -0.65 -7.67 10.65
CA PRO A 308 0.11 -6.73 11.44
C PRO A 308 -0.04 -5.28 10.94
N GLY A 309 -0.11 -5.05 9.62
CA GLY A 309 -0.32 -3.71 9.07
C GLY A 309 -1.68 -3.11 9.45
N GLY A 310 -2.76 -3.91 9.39
CA GLY A 310 -4.09 -3.47 9.75
C GLY A 310 -4.37 -3.44 11.26
N LEU A 311 -3.59 -4.14 12.08
CA LEU A 311 -3.78 -4.23 13.53
C LEU A 311 -2.69 -3.55 14.37
N ARG A 312 -1.73 -2.84 13.75
CA ARG A 312 -0.58 -2.19 14.41
C ARG A 312 -0.89 -1.22 15.56
N ARG A 313 -2.14 -0.75 15.70
CA ARG A 313 -2.58 0.10 16.83
C ARG A 313 -3.25 -0.67 17.97
N PHE A 314 -3.63 -1.92 17.71
CA PHE A 314 -4.35 -2.78 18.64
C PHE A 314 -3.43 -3.80 19.29
N ILE A 315 -2.28 -4.03 18.68
CA ILE A 315 -1.32 -5.08 19.06
C ILE A 315 -0.01 -4.40 19.46
N PRO A 316 0.60 -4.78 20.60
CA PRO A 316 1.90 -4.25 20.99
C PRO A 316 2.96 -4.47 19.91
N ASP A 317 3.77 -3.45 19.64
CA ASP A 317 4.77 -3.44 18.58
C ASP A 317 5.66 -4.71 18.52
N HIS A 318 6.25 -5.08 19.65
CA HIS A 318 7.10 -6.26 19.80
C HIS A 318 6.40 -7.61 19.51
N ARG A 319 5.09 -7.62 19.30
CA ARG A 319 4.28 -8.81 18.97
C ARG A 319 3.77 -8.80 17.52
N LEU A 320 4.09 -7.79 16.72
CA LEU A 320 3.61 -7.71 15.33
C LEU A 320 4.23 -8.79 14.44
N ASP A 321 5.46 -9.21 14.72
CA ASP A 321 6.09 -10.32 13.98
C ASP A 321 5.47 -11.68 14.34
N ASP A 322 5.13 -11.89 15.62
CA ASP A 322 4.34 -13.05 16.04
C ASP A 322 2.97 -13.06 15.34
N LEU A 323 2.31 -11.89 15.27
CA LEU A 323 1.03 -11.76 14.57
C LEU A 323 1.16 -12.11 13.08
N ALA A 324 2.21 -11.62 12.42
CA ALA A 324 2.46 -11.93 11.01
C ALA A 324 2.54 -13.45 10.78
N MET A 325 3.27 -14.16 11.64
CA MET A 325 3.42 -15.62 11.55
C MET A 325 2.12 -16.36 11.90
N LEU A 326 1.46 -15.99 13.00
CA LEU A 326 0.30 -16.71 13.53
C LEU A 326 -0.97 -16.48 12.70
N ALA A 327 -1.14 -15.29 12.11
CA ALA A 327 -2.32 -14.97 11.30
C ALA A 327 -2.17 -15.34 9.81
N GLU A 328 -0.96 -15.59 9.30
CA GLU A 328 -0.74 -15.94 7.87
C GLU A 328 -1.63 -17.09 7.39
N PRO A 329 -1.79 -18.21 8.13
CA PRO A 329 -2.66 -19.30 7.68
C PRO A 329 -4.12 -18.88 7.53
N VAL A 330 -4.62 -18.04 8.45
CA VAL A 330 -6.00 -17.52 8.43
C VAL A 330 -6.20 -16.54 7.28
N VAL A 331 -5.23 -15.63 7.05
CA VAL A 331 -5.26 -14.69 5.92
C VAL A 331 -5.26 -15.45 4.60
N ARG A 332 -4.35 -16.42 4.43
CA ARG A 332 -4.23 -17.21 3.21
C ARG A 332 -5.50 -18.01 2.93
N ALA A 333 -6.05 -18.66 3.95
CA ALA A 333 -7.31 -19.40 3.83
C ALA A 333 -8.50 -18.49 3.49
N GLY A 334 -8.52 -17.24 3.99
CA GLY A 334 -9.55 -16.26 3.64
C GLY A 334 -9.48 -15.86 2.18
N VAL A 335 -8.27 -15.58 1.68
CA VAL A 335 -8.04 -15.28 0.25
C VAL A 335 -8.46 -16.47 -0.62
N GLU A 336 -8.05 -17.68 -0.27
CA GLU A 336 -8.45 -18.90 -0.99
C GLU A 336 -9.98 -19.09 -1.01
N TYR A 337 -10.63 -18.90 0.15
CA TYR A 337 -12.07 -18.98 0.29
C TYR A 337 -12.79 -18.00 -0.63
N GLY A 338 -12.34 -16.74 -0.70
CA GLY A 338 -12.92 -15.71 -1.55
C GLY A 338 -12.66 -15.93 -3.04
N TRP A 339 -11.46 -16.39 -3.40
CA TRP A 339 -11.03 -16.57 -4.80
C TRP A 339 -11.95 -17.51 -5.59
N GLY A 340 -12.37 -18.60 -4.94
CA GLY A 340 -13.24 -19.61 -5.54
C GLY A 340 -14.71 -19.18 -5.68
N ARG A 341 -15.09 -18.00 -5.19
CA ARG A 341 -16.48 -17.53 -5.23
C ARG A 341 -16.72 -16.66 -6.45
N GLU A 342 -17.83 -16.93 -7.13
CA GLU A 342 -18.42 -15.97 -8.04
C GLU A 342 -19.21 -14.98 -7.21
N THR A 343 -18.60 -13.83 -6.98
CA THR A 343 -19.26 -12.70 -6.34
C THR A 343 -19.49 -11.61 -7.38
N GLY A 344 -20.47 -10.75 -7.11
CA GLY A 344 -20.67 -9.51 -7.85
C GLY A 344 -20.00 -8.33 -7.15
N VAL A 345 -18.80 -8.49 -6.58
CA VAL A 345 -18.17 -7.45 -5.75
C VAL A 345 -17.68 -6.29 -6.62
N LEU A 346 -17.01 -6.56 -7.75
CA LEU A 346 -16.68 -5.50 -8.71
C LEU A 346 -17.93 -4.90 -9.36
N ASP A 347 -18.98 -5.70 -9.58
CA ASP A 347 -20.24 -5.21 -10.16
C ASP A 347 -21.03 -4.36 -9.16
N PHE A 348 -20.94 -4.67 -7.86
CA PHE A 348 -21.42 -3.84 -6.78
C PHE A 348 -20.66 -2.51 -6.77
N ALA A 349 -19.32 -2.55 -6.77
CA ALA A 349 -18.48 -1.35 -6.85
C ALA A 349 -18.82 -0.47 -8.06
N THR A 350 -19.00 -1.08 -9.24
CA THR A 350 -19.33 -0.37 -10.48
C THR A 350 -20.71 0.27 -10.42
N ARG A 351 -21.74 -0.44 -9.94
CA ARG A 351 -23.10 0.12 -9.78
C ARG A 351 -23.14 1.22 -8.74
N ALA A 352 -22.36 1.07 -7.68
CA ALA A 352 -22.30 2.02 -6.59
C ALA A 352 -21.52 3.30 -6.99
N ALA A 353 -20.68 3.23 -8.02
CA ALA A 353 -19.96 4.36 -8.61
C ALA A 353 -20.71 5.05 -9.78
N ALA A 354 -21.87 4.53 -10.21
CA ALA A 354 -22.70 5.16 -11.23
C ALA A 354 -23.42 6.40 -10.64
N PRO A 355 -23.51 7.52 -11.40
CA PRO A 355 -24.05 8.79 -10.91
C PRO A 355 -25.54 8.77 -10.54
#